data_AF-A0A1R3J8N3-F1
#
_entry.id   AF-A0A1R3J8N3-F1
#
_cell.length_a   1.000
_cell.length_b   1.000
_cell.length_c   1.000
_cell.angle_alpha   90.00
_cell.angle_beta   90.00
_cell.angle_gamma   90.00
#
_symmetry.space_group_name_H-M   'P 1'
#
loop_
_entity.id
_entity.type
_entity.pdbx_description
1 polymer ?
#
loop_
_entity_poly.entity_id
_entity_poly.type
_entity_poly.pdbx_seq_one_letter_code
_entity_poly.pdbx_strand_id
1 'polypeptide(L)'
;MSKLKSLLCDAARFKIEEIKLEFDFDLEKYPYPQLMSLPHVLFNSDSLTSLELTMKFMLLCEYGVYKHHEPEFPIEFPNSIWRLPSLKTLHIEWFEDWEQLILPGCPVLEELILQCRKSYKTISIASASIQRLTLECFFLSHCNDLEVNCSNLQSLNISDWRGRGDIQVCDLYSLVEANIDIDCTDYYWESPLRWVEDPPIPEILEGIRHVKSLTLTSSTLEAIQFLLRHKKMTVDKLPIFYNLTHLELELNGVEKELFY
;
A
#
# COMPACT_ATOMS: atom_id res chain seq x y z
N MET A 1 -29.63 2.86 1.60
CA MET A 1 -28.83 1.64 1.34
C MET A 1 -29.51 0.61 0.43
N SER A 2 -30.76 0.19 0.68
CA SER A 2 -31.46 -0.81 -0.16
C SER A 2 -31.53 -0.48 -1.65
N LYS A 3 -31.74 0.80 -2.00
CA LYS A 3 -31.77 1.29 -3.39
C LYS A 3 -30.40 1.21 -4.09
N LEU A 4 -29.29 1.41 -3.37
CA LEU A 4 -27.95 1.29 -3.95
C LEU A 4 -27.63 -0.19 -4.23
N LYS A 5 -27.93 -1.08 -3.28
CA LYS A 5 -27.77 -2.52 -3.48
C LYS A 5 -28.58 -3.03 -4.67
N SER A 6 -29.82 -2.57 -4.85
CA SER A 6 -30.62 -2.96 -6.03
C SER A 6 -30.02 -2.42 -7.33
N LEU A 7 -29.58 -1.16 -7.35
CA LEU A 7 -28.91 -0.55 -8.51
C LEU A 7 -27.64 -1.31 -8.89
N LEU A 8 -26.82 -1.68 -7.90
CA LEU A 8 -25.60 -2.46 -8.13
C LEU A 8 -25.91 -3.87 -8.65
N CYS A 9 -26.94 -4.53 -8.12
CA CYS A 9 -27.40 -5.81 -8.64
C CYS A 9 -27.92 -5.72 -10.09
N ASP A 10 -28.65 -4.65 -10.42
CA ASP A 10 -29.17 -4.43 -11.77
C ASP A 10 -28.03 -4.07 -12.74
N ALA A 11 -27.07 -3.24 -12.30
CA ALA A 11 -25.87 -2.90 -13.06
C ALA A 11 -25.06 -4.15 -13.40
N ALA A 12 -24.87 -5.06 -12.43
CA ALA A 12 -24.12 -6.29 -12.64
C ALA A 12 -24.77 -7.27 -13.65
N ARG A 13 -26.01 -7.03 -14.10
CA ARG A 13 -26.62 -7.80 -15.20
C ARG A 13 -26.15 -7.34 -16.58
N PHE A 14 -25.55 -6.17 -16.67
CA PHE A 14 -24.96 -5.67 -17.90
C PHE A 14 -23.52 -6.14 -18.02
N LYS A 15 -23.03 -6.19 -19.26
CA LYS A 15 -21.64 -6.48 -19.56
C LYS A 15 -20.78 -5.25 -19.24
N ILE A 16 -20.54 -5.02 -17.96
CA ILE A 16 -19.73 -3.90 -17.48
C ILE A 16 -18.26 -4.30 -17.54
N GLU A 17 -17.46 -3.42 -18.14
CA GLU A 17 -16.00 -3.58 -18.25
C GLU A 17 -15.27 -2.78 -17.16
N GLU A 18 -15.85 -1.68 -16.70
CA GLU A 18 -15.24 -0.80 -15.70
C GLU A 18 -16.23 -0.40 -14.62
N ILE A 19 -15.82 -0.53 -13.36
CA ILE A 19 -16.60 -0.09 -12.21
C ILE A 19 -15.73 0.80 -11.34
N LYS A 20 -16.22 2.01 -11.06
CA LYS A 20 -15.67 2.90 -10.04
C LYS A 20 -16.74 3.15 -8.99
N LEU A 21 -16.48 2.74 -7.76
CA LEU A 21 -17.32 3.03 -6.61
C LEU A 21 -16.54 3.90 -5.64
N GLU A 22 -17.07 5.08 -5.39
CA GLU A 22 -16.54 6.02 -4.42
C GLU A 22 -17.55 6.15 -3.28
N PHE A 23 -17.07 5.90 -2.07
CA PHE A 23 -17.87 6.01 -0.86
C PHE A 23 -17.35 7.15 -0.01
N ASP A 24 -18.20 8.14 0.23
CA ASP A 24 -17.89 9.30 1.07
C ASP A 24 -18.65 9.17 2.39
N PHE A 25 -17.90 9.00 3.48
CA PHE A 25 -18.44 8.84 4.82
C PHE A 25 -18.12 10.06 5.68
N ASP A 26 -19.15 10.88 5.90
CA ASP A 26 -19.14 11.98 6.86
C ASP A 26 -19.42 11.43 8.27
N LEU A 27 -18.35 11.13 9.01
CA LEU A 27 -18.42 10.66 10.40
C LEU A 27 -18.86 11.75 11.39
N GLU A 28 -18.78 13.04 11.04
CA GLU A 28 -19.32 14.11 11.89
C GLU A 28 -20.85 14.03 11.93
N LYS A 29 -21.44 13.75 10.77
CA LYS A 29 -22.89 13.66 10.61
C LYS A 29 -23.43 12.28 10.99
N TYR A 30 -22.64 11.22 10.80
CA TYR A 30 -23.05 9.84 11.04
C TYR A 30 -21.96 9.06 11.79
N PRO A 31 -21.87 9.20 13.12
CA PRO A 31 -20.83 8.55 13.93
C PRO A 31 -20.96 7.02 13.99
N TYR A 32 -22.09 6.47 13.55
CA TYR A 32 -22.34 5.03 13.43
C TYR A 32 -22.95 4.76 12.05
N PRO A 33 -22.13 4.76 10.99
CA PRO A 33 -22.63 4.51 9.66
C PRO A 33 -23.19 3.08 9.59
N GLN A 34 -24.34 2.90 8.94
CA GLN A 34 -24.93 1.57 8.77
C GLN A 34 -24.00 0.71 7.90
N LEU A 35 -23.82 -0.56 8.29
CA LEU A 35 -23.10 -1.53 7.49
C LEU A 35 -23.83 -1.79 6.17
N MET A 36 -23.08 -1.69 5.06
CA MET A 36 -23.51 -2.03 3.72
C MET A 36 -22.68 -3.18 3.20
N SER A 37 -23.30 -4.33 3.02
CA SER A 37 -22.67 -5.41 2.27
C SER A 37 -22.81 -5.19 0.76
N LEU A 38 -21.68 -5.13 0.06
CA LEU A 38 -21.66 -5.05 -1.40
C LEU A 38 -22.17 -6.36 -2.01
N PRO A 39 -22.97 -6.30 -3.09
CA PRO A 39 -23.55 -7.50 -3.65
C PRO A 39 -22.48 -8.37 -4.34
N HIS A 40 -22.45 -9.67 -4.01
CA HIS A 40 -21.50 -10.66 -4.55
C HIS A 40 -21.40 -10.67 -6.08
N VAL A 41 -22.49 -10.32 -6.77
CA VAL A 41 -22.54 -10.31 -8.25
C VAL A 41 -21.55 -9.31 -8.87
N LEU A 42 -21.16 -8.24 -8.16
CA LEU A 42 -20.13 -7.30 -8.64
C LEU A 42 -18.75 -7.94 -8.71
N PHE A 43 -18.53 -8.97 -7.89
CA PHE A 43 -17.26 -9.67 -7.74
C PHE A 43 -17.29 -11.04 -8.44
N ASN A 44 -18.27 -11.24 -9.33
CA ASN A 44 -18.43 -12.43 -10.15
C ASN A 44 -18.84 -12.00 -11.55
N SER A 45 -17.88 -11.46 -12.29
CA SER A 45 -18.08 -10.88 -13.62
C SER A 45 -16.95 -11.31 -14.55
N ASP A 46 -17.32 -11.91 -15.68
CA ASP A 46 -16.38 -12.34 -16.71
C ASP A 46 -15.95 -11.18 -17.63
N SER A 47 -16.66 -10.04 -17.61
CA SER A 47 -16.36 -8.90 -18.47
C SER A 47 -15.60 -7.78 -17.79
N LEU A 48 -15.54 -7.77 -16.45
CA LEU A 48 -14.93 -6.68 -15.72
C LEU A 48 -13.41 -6.70 -15.90
N THR A 49 -12.87 -5.61 -16.46
CA THR A 49 -11.44 -5.41 -16.69
C THR A 49 -10.83 -4.41 -15.73
N SER A 50 -11.64 -3.47 -15.20
CA SER A 50 -11.21 -2.48 -14.21
C SER A 50 -12.18 -2.36 -13.04
N LEU A 51 -11.63 -2.36 -11.83
CA LEU A 51 -12.39 -2.14 -10.60
C LEU A 51 -11.65 -1.14 -9.72
N GLU A 52 -12.33 -0.06 -9.36
CA GLU A 52 -11.85 0.95 -8.42
C GLU A 52 -12.85 1.08 -7.27
N LEU A 53 -12.34 0.88 -6.05
CA LEU A 53 -13.08 0.93 -4.80
C LEU A 53 -12.39 1.92 -3.87
N THR A 54 -12.87 3.16 -3.87
CA THR A 54 -12.31 4.28 -3.12
C THR A 54 -13.21 4.58 -1.92
N MET A 55 -12.59 4.81 -0.75
CA MET A 55 -13.31 5.28 0.43
C MET A 55 -12.68 6.57 0.96
N LYS A 56 -13.46 7.64 0.88
CA LYS A 56 -13.11 8.93 1.44
C LYS A 56 -13.64 9.03 2.86
N PHE A 57 -12.71 9.17 3.79
CA PHE A 57 -12.98 9.56 5.16
C PHE A 57 -12.33 10.91 5.43
N MET A 58 -13.12 11.86 5.92
CA MET A 58 -12.60 13.07 6.52
C MET A 58 -12.31 12.76 7.99
N LEU A 59 -11.12 12.24 8.28
CA LEU A 59 -10.63 12.21 9.65
C LEU A 59 -10.11 13.60 9.96
N LEU A 60 -10.78 14.33 10.87
CA LEU A 60 -10.15 15.45 11.57
C LEU A 60 -9.01 14.87 12.43
N CYS A 61 -7.86 14.64 11.82
CA CYS A 61 -6.60 14.52 12.54
C CYS A 61 -6.07 15.93 12.88
N GLU A 62 -6.93 16.79 13.43
CA GLU A 62 -6.49 17.96 14.16
C GLU A 62 -6.72 17.68 15.65
N TYR A 63 -5.61 17.65 16.39
CA TYR A 63 -5.56 17.46 17.85
C TYR A 63 -5.82 16.04 18.35
N GLY A 64 -4.72 15.29 18.45
CA GLY A 64 -4.69 13.98 19.07
C GLY A 64 -5.18 14.00 20.51
N VAL A 65 -6.44 13.62 20.72
CA VAL A 65 -6.91 12.84 21.88
C VAL A 65 -8.24 12.19 21.47
N TYR A 66 -8.22 11.00 20.85
CA TYR A 66 -9.37 10.09 20.97
C TYR A 66 -8.93 8.65 21.19
N LYS A 67 -9.60 8.04 22.17
CA LYS A 67 -9.43 6.69 22.67
C LYS A 67 -9.88 5.66 21.63
N HIS A 68 -9.01 4.69 21.32
CA HIS A 68 -9.24 3.25 21.14
C HIS A 68 -10.46 2.68 20.38
N HIS A 69 -11.29 3.47 19.71
CA HIS A 69 -12.27 2.92 18.78
C HIS A 69 -11.75 3.14 17.37
N GLU A 70 -11.11 2.11 16.82
CA GLU A 70 -11.00 1.96 15.37
C GLU A 70 -12.44 2.04 14.83
N PRO A 71 -12.78 3.01 13.97
CA PRO A 71 -14.13 3.13 13.45
C PRO A 71 -14.47 1.83 12.71
N GLU A 72 -15.58 1.18 13.08
CA GLU A 72 -16.09 0.03 12.35
C GLU A 72 -16.42 0.48 10.92
N PHE A 73 -15.80 -0.18 9.93
CA PHE A 73 -15.97 0.20 8.54
C PHE A 73 -17.39 -0.12 8.07
N PRO A 74 -18.10 0.85 7.47
CA PRO A 74 -19.48 0.67 7.04
C PRO A 74 -19.67 -0.15 5.78
N ILE A 75 -18.60 -0.73 5.21
CA ILE A 75 -18.67 -1.55 4.01
C ILE A 75 -18.19 -2.94 4.32
N GLU A 76 -19.06 -3.92 4.12
CA GLU A 76 -18.72 -5.33 4.19
C GLU A 76 -18.49 -5.84 2.78
N PHE A 77 -17.30 -6.37 2.56
CA PHE A 77 -16.97 -7.04 1.32
C PHE A 77 -17.39 -8.51 1.37
N PRO A 78 -17.60 -9.14 0.20
CA PRO A 78 -17.78 -10.58 0.15
C PRO A 78 -16.60 -11.35 0.73
N ASN A 79 -16.87 -12.21 1.71
CA ASN A 79 -15.87 -13.12 2.29
C ASN A 79 -15.60 -14.37 1.41
N SER A 80 -15.98 -14.31 0.14
CA SER A 80 -15.78 -15.37 -0.84
C SER A 80 -14.77 -14.93 -1.88
N ILE A 81 -13.93 -15.85 -2.36
CA ILE A 81 -12.97 -15.58 -3.44
C ILE A 81 -13.67 -14.88 -4.61
N TRP A 82 -13.13 -13.75 -5.04
CA TRP A 82 -13.64 -12.99 -6.16
C TRP A 82 -13.42 -13.80 -7.45
N ARG A 83 -14.36 -13.76 -8.38
CA ARG A 83 -14.24 -14.43 -9.68
C ARG A 83 -14.30 -13.38 -10.76
N LEU A 84 -13.14 -12.77 -11.02
CA LEU A 84 -12.99 -11.69 -11.98
C LEU A 84 -11.89 -12.08 -12.98
N PRO A 85 -12.13 -13.09 -13.83
CA PRO A 85 -11.10 -13.72 -14.67
C PRO A 85 -10.51 -12.78 -15.73
N SER A 86 -11.18 -11.67 -16.02
CA SER A 86 -10.75 -10.66 -17.01
C SER A 86 -10.18 -9.39 -16.35
N LEU A 87 -10.12 -9.33 -15.02
CA LEU A 87 -9.71 -8.13 -14.30
C LEU A 87 -8.23 -7.87 -14.49
N LYS A 88 -7.90 -6.69 -15.03
CA LYS A 88 -6.54 -6.24 -15.32
C LYS A 88 -6.07 -5.18 -14.35
N THR A 89 -6.97 -4.29 -13.93
CA THR A 89 -6.64 -3.17 -13.05
C THR A 89 -7.52 -3.22 -11.81
N LEU A 90 -6.89 -3.16 -10.65
CA LEU A 90 -7.57 -3.15 -9.37
C LEU A 90 -7.02 -2.05 -8.49
N HIS A 91 -7.88 -1.10 -8.14
CA HIS A 91 -7.60 -0.10 -7.12
C HIS A 91 -8.54 -0.34 -5.94
N ILE A 92 -7.96 -0.61 -4.77
CA ILE A 92 -8.73 -0.80 -3.55
C ILE A 92 -8.11 0.03 -2.44
N GLU A 93 -8.99 0.75 -1.76
CA GLU A 93 -8.69 1.43 -0.52
C GLU A 93 -9.44 0.76 0.64
N TRP A 94 -8.79 0.64 1.80
CA TRP A 94 -9.43 0.21 3.05
C TRP A 94 -10.07 -1.19 3.06
N PHE A 95 -9.44 -2.17 2.42
CA PHE A 95 -9.96 -3.55 2.36
C PHE A 95 -9.11 -4.53 3.16
N GLU A 96 -9.75 -5.24 4.10
CA GLU A 96 -9.17 -6.32 4.92
C GLU A 96 -9.23 -7.67 4.19
N ASP A 97 -8.26 -8.56 4.42
CA ASP A 97 -8.21 -9.92 3.85
C ASP A 97 -8.13 -9.98 2.30
N TRP A 98 -7.64 -8.92 1.65
CA TRP A 98 -7.55 -8.83 0.17
C TRP A 98 -6.72 -9.96 -0.44
N GLU A 99 -5.64 -10.39 0.21
CA GLU A 99 -4.69 -11.40 -0.30
C GLU A 99 -5.37 -12.74 -0.60
N GLN A 100 -6.13 -13.24 0.38
CA GLN A 100 -6.76 -14.55 0.30
C GLN A 100 -7.98 -14.56 -0.62
N LEU A 101 -8.62 -13.41 -0.79
CA LEU A 101 -9.89 -13.29 -1.50
C LEU A 101 -9.73 -12.84 -2.96
N ILE A 102 -8.69 -12.07 -3.28
CA ILE A 102 -8.59 -11.38 -4.57
C ILE A 102 -7.58 -12.05 -5.49
N LEU A 103 -6.36 -12.34 -5.01
CA LEU A 103 -5.27 -12.85 -5.87
C LEU A 103 -5.61 -14.19 -6.55
N PRO A 104 -6.21 -15.19 -5.87
CA PRO A 104 -6.62 -16.43 -6.53
C PRO A 104 -7.72 -16.24 -7.59
N GLY A 105 -8.43 -15.12 -7.52
CA GLY A 105 -9.63 -14.81 -8.27
C GLY A 105 -9.43 -14.00 -9.55
N CYS A 106 -8.26 -13.38 -9.69
CA CYS A 106 -7.94 -12.39 -10.72
C CYS A 106 -6.63 -12.79 -11.46
N PRO A 107 -6.62 -13.90 -12.22
CA PRO A 107 -5.41 -14.50 -12.78
C PRO A 107 -4.69 -13.65 -13.85
N VAL A 108 -5.33 -12.61 -14.37
CA VAL A 108 -4.79 -11.71 -15.40
C VAL A 108 -4.57 -10.29 -14.86
N LEU A 109 -4.55 -10.11 -13.54
CA LEU A 109 -4.38 -8.80 -12.91
C LEU A 109 -2.99 -8.24 -13.20
N GLU A 110 -2.93 -7.18 -14.00
CA GLU A 110 -1.69 -6.52 -14.45
C GLU A 110 -1.29 -5.37 -13.53
N GLU A 111 -2.24 -4.69 -12.90
CA GLU A 111 -2.03 -3.53 -12.03
C GLU A 111 -2.83 -3.63 -10.74
N LEU A 112 -2.13 -3.40 -9.62
CA LEU A 112 -2.69 -3.40 -8.29
C LEU A 112 -2.28 -2.12 -7.54
N ILE A 113 -3.28 -1.37 -7.09
CA ILE A 113 -3.12 -0.20 -6.22
C ILE A 113 -3.82 -0.51 -4.91
N LEU A 114 -3.06 -0.53 -3.82
CA LEU A 114 -3.56 -0.79 -2.48
C LEU A 114 -3.27 0.40 -1.57
N GLN A 115 -4.33 0.94 -0.98
CA GLN A 115 -4.22 1.94 0.07
C GLN A 115 -4.56 1.31 1.43
N CYS A 116 -3.53 1.06 2.23
CA CYS A 116 -3.61 0.41 3.53
C CYS A 116 -3.67 1.45 4.65
N ARG A 117 -4.73 1.42 5.46
CA ARG A 117 -4.92 2.37 6.58
C ARG A 117 -5.19 1.72 7.94
N LYS A 118 -5.05 0.39 8.01
CA LYS A 118 -5.16 -0.38 9.25
C LYS A 118 -3.82 -1.05 9.54
N SER A 119 -3.57 -1.34 10.82
CA SER A 119 -2.42 -2.16 11.23
C SER A 119 -2.61 -3.59 10.71
N TYR A 120 -1.63 -4.10 9.96
CA TYR A 120 -1.77 -5.34 9.18
C TYR A 120 -0.98 -6.53 9.67
N LYS A 121 -0.02 -6.48 10.58
CA LYS A 121 0.94 -7.58 10.83
C LYS A 121 1.78 -8.00 9.61
N THR A 122 1.20 -8.45 8.50
CA THR A 122 1.92 -8.82 7.27
C THR A 122 1.08 -8.52 6.04
N ILE A 123 1.69 -7.90 5.04
CA ILE A 123 1.15 -7.69 3.69
C ILE A 123 1.96 -8.59 2.75
N SER A 124 1.38 -9.65 2.20
CA SER A 124 2.02 -10.59 1.28
C SER A 124 1.36 -10.57 -0.11
N ILE A 125 2.10 -10.12 -1.12
CA ILE A 125 1.62 -10.00 -2.49
C ILE A 125 2.39 -11.00 -3.36
N ALA A 126 1.72 -12.05 -3.81
CA ALA A 126 2.31 -13.04 -4.72
C ALA A 126 1.47 -13.21 -5.99
N SER A 127 1.98 -12.73 -7.13
CA SER A 127 1.34 -12.96 -8.44
C SER A 127 2.32 -12.81 -9.59
N ALA A 128 2.26 -13.76 -10.54
CA ALA A 128 3.00 -13.67 -11.78
C ALA A 128 2.33 -12.77 -12.83
N SER A 129 1.06 -12.36 -12.66
CA SER A 129 0.38 -11.49 -13.63
C SER A 129 0.67 -10.01 -13.39
N ILE A 130 0.96 -9.63 -12.14
CA ILE A 130 1.14 -8.23 -11.73
C ILE A 130 2.41 -7.67 -12.34
N GLN A 131 2.26 -6.55 -13.05
CA GLN A 131 3.33 -5.78 -13.68
C GLN A 131 3.54 -4.43 -13.00
N ARG A 132 2.48 -3.86 -12.40
CA ARG A 132 2.55 -2.58 -11.68
C ARG A 132 1.91 -2.72 -10.31
N LEU A 133 2.66 -2.35 -9.27
CA LEU A 133 2.23 -2.41 -7.89
C LEU A 133 2.41 -1.06 -7.23
N THR A 134 1.35 -0.51 -6.64
CA THR A 134 1.38 0.69 -5.80
C THR A 134 0.84 0.36 -4.42
N LEU A 135 1.62 0.67 -3.39
CA LEU A 135 1.29 0.47 -1.98
C LEU A 135 1.36 1.81 -1.27
N GLU A 136 0.27 2.23 -0.65
CA GLU A 136 0.18 3.50 0.07
C GLU A 136 -0.28 3.25 1.52
N CYS A 137 0.56 3.56 2.51
CA CYS A 137 0.43 2.99 3.86
C CYS A 137 0.42 4.03 5.02
N PHE A 138 -0.64 4.82 5.15
CA PHE A 138 -0.68 6.02 6.02
C PHE A 138 -0.64 5.82 7.56
N PHE A 139 -1.06 4.67 8.11
CA PHE A 139 -1.35 4.54 9.55
C PHE A 139 -0.88 3.21 10.15
N LEU A 140 0.43 2.96 10.13
CA LEU A 140 0.97 1.70 10.65
C LEU A 140 1.57 1.91 12.04
N SER A 141 0.71 1.85 13.06
CA SER A 141 1.13 1.93 14.47
C SER A 141 1.93 0.71 14.96
N HIS A 142 1.98 -0.39 14.20
CA HIS A 142 2.64 -1.64 14.59
C HIS A 142 3.33 -2.35 13.42
N CYS A 143 4.32 -3.20 13.76
CA CYS A 143 5.13 -4.05 12.88
C CYS A 143 4.30 -4.68 11.77
N ASN A 144 4.41 -4.11 10.57
CA ASN A 144 3.84 -4.68 9.37
C ASN A 144 5.01 -5.13 8.52
N ASP A 145 5.12 -6.43 8.33
CA ASP A 145 6.02 -6.99 7.34
C ASP A 145 5.40 -6.79 5.95
N LEU A 146 6.24 -6.55 4.94
CA LEU A 146 5.84 -6.53 3.54
C LEU A 146 6.59 -7.61 2.80
N GLU A 147 5.88 -8.53 2.17
CA GLU A 147 6.43 -9.52 1.26
C GLU A 147 5.89 -9.28 -0.15
N VAL A 148 6.77 -9.04 -1.11
CA VAL A 148 6.41 -8.90 -2.53
C VAL A 148 7.11 -9.98 -3.34
N ASN A 149 6.33 -10.89 -3.92
CA ASN A 149 6.78 -11.98 -4.78
C ASN A 149 6.05 -11.93 -6.13
N CYS A 150 6.47 -10.98 -6.98
CA CYS A 150 5.87 -10.73 -8.28
C CYS A 150 6.93 -10.83 -9.38
N SER A 151 7.11 -12.04 -9.93
CA SER A 151 8.18 -12.33 -10.91
C SER A 151 8.16 -11.50 -12.19
N ASN A 152 7.00 -10.98 -12.60
CA ASN A 152 6.82 -10.12 -13.78
C ASN A 152 6.62 -8.64 -13.43
N LEU A 153 6.88 -8.24 -12.18
CA LEU A 153 6.75 -6.85 -11.75
C LEU A 153 7.74 -5.97 -12.48
N GLN A 154 7.25 -4.88 -13.07
CA GLN A 154 8.04 -3.90 -13.83
C GLN A 154 8.12 -2.56 -13.13
N SER A 155 7.08 -2.20 -12.36
CA SER A 155 6.97 -0.94 -11.62
C SER A 155 6.54 -1.20 -10.18
N LEU A 156 7.29 -0.67 -9.22
CA LEU A 156 6.99 -0.71 -7.79
C LEU A 156 6.93 0.71 -7.24
N ASN A 157 5.80 1.06 -6.63
CA ASN A 157 5.64 2.30 -5.88
C ASN A 157 5.25 1.97 -4.45
N ILE A 158 6.06 2.43 -3.49
CA ILE A 158 5.76 2.35 -2.06
C ILE A 158 5.73 3.78 -1.56
N SER A 159 4.54 4.25 -1.14
CA SER A 159 4.30 5.60 -0.65
C SER A 159 3.91 5.60 0.84
N ASP A 160 4.38 6.60 1.58
CA ASP A 160 4.06 6.83 3.00
C ASP A 160 4.30 5.60 3.90
N TRP A 161 5.31 4.76 3.62
CA TRP A 161 5.54 3.56 4.42
C TRP A 161 6.11 3.90 5.80
N ARG A 162 5.28 3.73 6.83
CA ARG A 162 5.64 3.89 8.26
C ARG A 162 5.74 2.57 9.02
N GLY A 163 5.70 1.45 8.32
CA GLY A 163 5.75 0.11 8.92
C GLY A 163 7.10 -0.13 9.60
N ARG A 164 7.06 -0.78 10.77
CA ARG A 164 8.26 -1.15 11.53
C ARG A 164 8.82 -2.54 11.24
N GLY A 165 8.07 -3.34 10.49
CA GLY A 165 8.43 -4.73 10.16
C GLY A 165 9.38 -4.80 8.96
N ASP A 166 9.76 -6.03 8.63
CA ASP A 166 10.69 -6.32 7.56
C ASP A 166 10.05 -6.11 6.18
N ILE A 167 10.81 -5.58 5.22
CA ILE A 167 10.40 -5.57 3.80
C ILE A 167 11.22 -6.62 3.06
N GLN A 168 10.54 -7.66 2.59
CA GLN A 168 11.07 -8.73 1.77
C GLN A 168 10.57 -8.60 0.34
N VAL A 169 11.50 -8.37 -0.58
CA VAL A 169 11.25 -8.28 -2.00
C VAL A 169 11.93 -9.47 -2.70
N CYS A 170 11.11 -10.39 -3.19
CA CYS A 170 11.54 -11.67 -3.76
C CYS A 170 11.32 -11.69 -5.28
N ASP A 171 12.29 -12.24 -6.01
CA ASP A 171 12.19 -12.52 -7.46
C ASP A 171 11.82 -11.32 -8.34
N LEU A 172 12.20 -10.10 -7.95
CA LEU A 172 11.87 -8.87 -8.68
C LEU A 172 12.73 -8.61 -9.93
N TYR A 173 13.43 -9.59 -10.51
CA TYR A 173 14.40 -9.35 -11.62
C TYR A 173 13.86 -8.62 -12.85
N SER A 174 12.53 -8.63 -13.03
CA SER A 174 11.83 -7.90 -14.11
C SER A 174 11.63 -6.41 -13.82
N LEU A 175 11.93 -5.96 -12.60
CA LEU A 175 11.65 -4.61 -12.12
C LEU A 175 12.53 -3.59 -12.86
N VAL A 176 11.88 -2.61 -13.48
CA VAL A 176 12.52 -1.58 -14.28
C VAL A 176 12.59 -0.28 -13.51
N GLU A 177 11.53 0.06 -12.79
CA GLU A 177 11.40 1.30 -12.05
C GLU A 177 10.88 1.07 -10.62
N ALA A 178 11.41 1.87 -9.68
CA ALA A 178 10.96 1.88 -8.30
C ALA A 178 10.84 3.31 -7.77
N ASN A 179 9.75 3.61 -7.07
CA ASN A 179 9.57 4.81 -6.25
C ASN A 179 9.41 4.40 -4.78
N ILE A 180 10.31 4.87 -3.93
CA ILE A 180 10.40 4.45 -2.53
C ILE A 180 10.27 5.66 -1.59
N ASP A 181 9.18 5.66 -0.84
CA ASP A 181 8.90 6.57 0.26
C ASP A 181 8.70 5.78 1.56
N ILE A 182 9.77 5.76 2.36
CA ILE A 182 9.79 5.12 3.66
C ILE A 182 10.09 6.20 4.70
N ASP A 183 9.14 6.40 5.60
CA ASP A 183 9.22 7.36 6.68
C ASP A 183 9.60 6.63 7.99
N CYS A 184 10.86 6.81 8.40
CA CYS A 184 11.37 6.25 9.65
C CYS A 184 11.30 7.24 10.83
N THR A 185 10.50 8.30 10.77
CA THR A 185 10.43 9.31 11.83
C THR A 185 10.05 8.73 13.19
N ASP A 186 9.23 7.69 13.22
CA ASP A 186 8.87 6.96 14.43
C ASP A 186 10.09 6.32 15.14
N TYR A 187 11.14 5.96 14.39
CA TYR A 187 12.40 5.47 14.96
C TYR A 187 13.25 6.58 15.59
N TYR A 188 13.06 7.84 15.20
CA TYR A 188 13.84 8.98 15.72
C TYR A 188 13.48 9.29 17.18
N TRP A 189 12.22 9.06 17.55
CA TRP A 189 11.71 9.34 18.90
C TRP A 189 12.02 8.23 19.90
N GLU A 190 12.47 7.07 19.42
CA GLU A 190 12.88 5.95 20.26
C GLU A 190 14.39 5.83 20.37
N SER A 191 14.87 5.47 21.56
CA SER A 191 16.29 5.14 21.73
C SER A 191 16.65 3.97 20.79
N PRO A 192 17.78 4.02 20.05
CA PRO A 192 18.23 2.92 19.20
C PRO A 192 18.43 1.58 19.92
N LEU A 193 18.49 1.61 21.26
CA LEU A 193 18.56 0.43 22.14
C LEU A 193 17.18 -0.22 22.39
N ARG A 194 16.09 0.47 22.03
CA ARG A 194 14.71 0.00 22.16
C ARG A 194 14.10 -0.45 20.84
N TRP A 195 14.85 -0.32 19.74
CA TRP A 195 14.42 -0.88 18.47
C TRP A 195 14.37 -2.40 18.61
N VAL A 196 13.20 -2.95 18.34
CA VAL A 196 13.00 -4.40 18.27
C VAL A 196 13.51 -4.93 16.93
N GLU A 197 13.43 -4.12 15.88
CA GLU A 197 13.77 -4.42 14.48
C GLU A 197 14.59 -3.26 13.87
N ASP A 198 15.53 -3.56 12.97
CA ASP A 198 16.23 -2.53 12.21
C ASP A 198 15.29 -1.99 11.10
N PRO A 199 15.38 -0.70 10.71
CA PRO A 199 14.53 -0.17 9.65
C PRO A 199 14.73 -0.90 8.32
N PRO A 200 13.67 -1.16 7.53
CA PRO A 200 13.71 -2.06 6.35
C PRO A 200 14.41 -1.47 5.11
N ILE A 201 15.11 -0.34 5.29
CA ILE A 201 15.76 0.43 4.22
C ILE A 201 16.88 -0.38 3.54
N PRO A 202 17.81 -1.04 4.25
CA PRO A 202 18.86 -1.83 3.58
C PRO A 202 18.30 -2.96 2.73
N GLU A 203 17.31 -3.70 3.24
CA GLU A 203 16.72 -4.88 2.61
C GLU A 203 15.99 -4.52 1.33
N ILE A 204 15.15 -3.48 1.37
CA ILE A 204 14.41 -3.04 0.19
C ILE A 204 15.36 -2.51 -0.90
N LEU A 205 16.35 -1.69 -0.54
CA LEU A 205 17.30 -1.14 -1.51
C LEU A 205 18.12 -2.26 -2.17
N GLU A 206 18.55 -3.26 -1.39
CA GLU A 206 19.30 -4.40 -1.93
C GLU A 206 18.45 -5.22 -2.90
N GLY A 207 17.17 -5.45 -2.58
CA GLY A 207 16.26 -6.19 -3.45
C GLY A 207 15.94 -5.50 -4.77
N ILE A 208 15.90 -4.15 -4.78
CA ILE A 208 15.63 -3.36 -6.00
C ILE A 208 16.91 -2.89 -6.71
N ARG A 209 18.11 -3.35 -6.31
CA ARG A 209 19.40 -2.83 -6.82
C ARG A 209 19.62 -2.90 -8.35
N HIS A 210 18.80 -3.66 -9.06
CA HIS A 210 18.93 -3.93 -10.50
C HIS A 210 18.06 -3.02 -11.38
N VAL A 211 17.26 -2.11 -10.78
CA VAL A 211 16.38 -1.18 -11.51
C VAL A 211 17.16 -0.22 -12.41
N LYS A 212 16.45 0.31 -13.41
CA LYS A 212 16.96 1.34 -14.33
C LYS A 212 16.57 2.76 -13.92
N SER A 213 15.44 2.89 -13.24
CA SER A 213 14.94 4.16 -12.70
C SER A 213 14.63 4.00 -11.21
N LEU A 214 15.13 4.92 -10.39
CA LEU A 214 14.88 4.94 -8.96
C LEU A 214 14.53 6.36 -8.53
N THR A 215 13.41 6.50 -7.83
CA THR A 215 13.02 7.70 -7.10
C THR A 215 13.09 7.41 -5.61
N LEU A 216 13.82 8.25 -4.87
CA LEU A 216 13.86 8.22 -3.41
C LEU A 216 13.29 9.52 -2.86
N THR A 217 12.30 9.42 -1.99
CA THR A 217 11.71 10.59 -1.36
C THR A 217 12.63 11.18 -0.28
N SER A 218 12.32 12.41 0.12
CA SER A 218 13.01 13.10 1.22
C SER A 218 12.97 12.30 2.53
N SER A 219 11.85 11.67 2.84
CA SER A 219 11.67 10.81 4.02
C SER A 219 12.66 9.63 3.99
N THR A 220 12.74 8.96 2.84
CA THR A 220 13.68 7.85 2.62
C THR A 220 15.13 8.29 2.76
N LEU A 221 15.48 9.47 2.23
CA LEU A 221 16.82 10.02 2.33
C LEU A 221 17.19 10.39 3.77
N GLU A 222 16.27 10.98 4.54
CA GLU A 222 16.46 11.26 5.96
C GLU A 222 16.68 9.95 6.75
N ALA A 223 15.92 8.90 6.45
CA ALA A 223 16.06 7.58 7.06
C ALA A 223 17.45 6.97 6.80
N ILE A 224 17.94 7.01 5.56
CA ILE A 224 19.29 6.57 5.19
C ILE A 224 20.35 7.34 5.99
N GLN A 225 20.26 8.67 6.03
CA GLN A 225 21.21 9.51 6.77
C GLN A 225 21.22 9.19 8.26
N PHE A 226 20.04 8.99 8.84
CA PHE A 226 19.89 8.63 10.24
C PHE A 226 20.56 7.29 10.57
N LEU A 227 20.35 6.27 9.74
CA LEU A 227 20.97 4.94 9.89
C LEU A 227 22.50 5.01 9.82
N LEU A 228 23.04 5.81 8.90
CA LEU A 228 24.48 6.03 8.75
C LEU A 228 25.08 6.75 9.98
N ARG A 229 24.40 7.81 10.47
CA ARG A 229 24.85 8.60 11.64
C ARG A 229 24.94 7.74 12.91
N HIS A 230 24.01 6.81 13.08
CA HIS A 230 23.95 5.93 14.24
C HIS A 230 24.73 4.62 14.07
N LYS A 231 25.47 4.46 12.96
CA LYS A 231 26.25 3.24 12.64
C LYS A 231 25.40 1.96 12.60
N LYS A 232 24.11 2.12 12.30
CA LYS A 232 23.17 1.02 12.08
C LYS A 232 23.29 0.47 10.66
N MET A 233 23.64 1.35 9.73
CA MET A 233 24.10 1.03 8.40
C MET A 233 25.49 1.64 8.18
N THR A 234 26.29 1.01 7.34
CA THR A 234 27.57 1.57 6.88
C THR A 234 27.46 1.80 5.37
N VAL A 235 28.25 2.72 4.83
CA VAL A 235 28.15 3.10 3.40
C VAL A 235 28.43 1.91 2.48
N ASP A 236 29.30 0.99 2.91
CA ASP A 236 29.59 -0.27 2.20
C ASP A 236 28.42 -1.27 2.18
N LYS A 237 27.40 -1.08 3.01
CA LYS A 237 26.16 -1.86 2.97
C LYS A 237 25.10 -1.26 2.06
N LEU A 238 25.31 -0.04 1.54
CA LEU A 238 24.40 0.50 0.53
C LEU A 238 24.63 -0.26 -0.79
N PRO A 239 23.55 -0.72 -1.44
CA PRO A 239 23.67 -1.46 -2.69
C PRO A 239 24.23 -0.57 -3.80
N ILE A 240 25.03 -1.18 -4.65
CA ILE A 240 25.49 -0.56 -5.90
C ILE A 240 24.44 -0.87 -6.97
N PHE A 241 23.86 0.18 -7.55
CA PHE A 241 22.87 0.04 -8.62
C PHE A 241 23.54 0.02 -10.00
N TYR A 242 23.99 -1.17 -10.43
CA TYR A 242 24.77 -1.32 -11.66
C TYR A 242 24.01 -0.96 -12.96
N ASN A 243 22.69 -1.05 -12.95
CA ASN A 243 21.84 -0.82 -14.12
C ASN A 243 21.17 0.57 -14.12
N LEU A 244 21.40 1.38 -13.08
CA LEU A 244 20.69 2.63 -12.90
C LEU A 244 21.08 3.63 -13.99
N THR A 245 20.07 4.17 -14.65
CA THR A 245 20.21 5.17 -15.71
C THR A 245 19.53 6.49 -15.34
N HIS A 246 18.56 6.42 -14.44
CA HIS A 246 17.81 7.56 -13.94
C HIS A 246 17.72 7.46 -12.41
N LEU A 247 18.16 8.52 -11.73
CA LEU A 247 18.05 8.66 -10.29
C LEU A 247 17.38 10.00 -10.00
N GLU A 248 16.26 9.96 -9.30
CA GLU A 248 15.57 11.13 -8.79
C GLU A 248 15.62 11.11 -7.26
N LEU A 249 16.03 12.24 -6.70
CA LEU A 249 16.11 12.44 -5.27
C LEU A 249 15.17 13.60 -4.94
N GLU A 250 14.04 13.29 -4.32
CA GLU A 250 13.11 14.34 -3.91
C GLU A 250 13.63 14.98 -2.63
N LEU A 251 14.17 16.18 -2.75
CA LEU A 251 14.65 16.94 -1.61
C LEU A 251 13.54 17.88 -1.17
N ASN A 252 13.05 17.69 0.06
CA ASN A 252 12.26 18.73 0.70
C ASN A 252 13.16 19.94 0.89
N GLY A 253 12.84 21.05 0.21
CA GLY A 253 13.55 22.32 0.30
C GLY A 253 13.36 23.04 1.63
N VAL A 254 13.51 22.33 2.76
CA VAL A 254 13.45 22.92 4.08
C VAL A 254 14.87 22.96 4.62
N GLU A 255 15.44 24.17 4.62
CA GLU A 255 16.39 24.59 5.64
C GLU A 255 15.76 24.34 7.01
N LYS A 256 15.80 23.09 7.50
CA LYS A 256 15.69 22.85 8.93
C LYS A 256 17.05 23.22 9.48
N GLU A 257 17.20 24.49 9.86
CA GLU A 257 18.18 24.90 10.85
C GLU A 257 18.10 23.90 12.00
N LEU A 258 19.04 22.97 12.04
CA LEU A 258 19.25 22.08 13.17
C LEU A 258 19.75 22.96 14.31
N PHE A 259 18.83 23.54 15.07
CA PHE A 259 19.13 24.10 16.37
C PHE A 259 19.52 22.95 17.32
N TYR A 260 20.83 22.85 17.55
CA TYR A 260 21.61 22.26 18.65
C TYR A 260 21.25 20.87 19.18
#